data_AF-A0A962E523-F1
#
_entry.id   AF-A0A962E523-F1
#
_cell.length_a   1.000
_cell.length_b   1.000
_cell.length_c   1.000
_cell.angle_alpha   90.00
_cell.angle_beta   90.00
_cell.angle_gamma   90.00
#
_symmetry.space_group_name_H-M   'P 1'
#
loop_
_entity.id
_entity.type
_entity.pdbx_description
1 polymer ?
#
loop_
_entity_poly.entity_id
_entity_poly.type
_entity_poly.pdbx_seq_one_letter_code
_entity_poly.pdbx_strand_id
1 'polypeptide(L)'
;MNAINQLSGAELGHYALENYWRSTSMESFLDQAARTRPRSVPDIRREELIEIVELWLQASSEPESNYYEALFDAQVTFPGGLMGAFQVPTGVAAESWEPSPAEVVDIAMAHVPIRL
;
A
#
# COMPACT_ATOMS: atom_id res chain seq x y z
N MET A 1 19.78 14.68 8.74
CA MET A 1 19.51 13.23 8.66
C MET A 1 18.98 12.79 10.01
N ASN A 2 17.64 12.76 10.17
CA ASN A 2 16.93 12.62 11.44
C ASN A 2 17.15 11.25 12.09
N ALA A 3 17.37 11.22 13.42
CA ALA A 3 17.59 10.01 14.22
C ALA A 3 16.46 8.97 14.10
N ILE A 4 15.24 9.40 13.80
CA ILE A 4 14.07 8.53 13.59
C ILE A 4 14.29 7.59 12.39
N ASN A 5 14.79 8.10 11.26
CA ASN A 5 14.98 7.27 10.05
C ASN A 5 16.07 6.21 10.27
N GLN A 6 17.08 6.50 11.09
CA GLN A 6 18.13 5.54 11.44
C GLN A 6 17.63 4.45 12.39
N LEU A 7 16.71 4.79 13.30
CA LEU A 7 16.17 3.86 14.30
C LEU A 7 15.08 2.97 13.74
N SER A 8 14.26 3.49 12.83
CA SER A 8 13.08 2.77 12.36
C SER A 8 13.23 2.11 10.98
N GLY A 9 14.29 2.43 10.24
CA GLY A 9 14.48 1.98 8.86
C GLY A 9 13.46 2.58 7.88
N ALA A 10 12.61 3.51 8.34
CA ALA A 10 11.66 4.22 7.50
C ALA A 10 12.30 5.46 6.87
N GLU A 11 12.09 5.67 5.57
CA GLU A 11 12.41 6.93 4.89
C GLU A 11 11.31 7.97 5.14
N LEU A 12 11.14 8.39 6.40
CA LEU A 12 10.22 9.48 6.69
C LEU A 12 10.82 10.78 6.15
N GLY A 13 10.21 11.30 5.08
CA GLY A 13 10.54 12.59 4.50
C GLY A 13 10.18 13.74 5.43
N HIS A 14 10.85 14.88 5.27
CA HIS A 14 10.60 16.11 6.05
C HIS A 14 9.12 16.50 6.06
N TYR A 15 8.48 16.40 4.90
CA TYR A 15 7.06 16.70 4.73
C TYR A 15 6.15 15.82 5.61
N ALA A 16 6.43 14.51 5.70
CA ALA A 16 5.63 13.59 6.50
C ALA A 16 5.75 13.92 7.99
N LEU A 17 6.97 14.23 8.46
CA LEU A 17 7.21 14.64 9.86
C LEU A 17 6.53 15.98 10.22
N GLU A 18 6.47 16.93 9.29
CA GLU A 18 5.84 18.24 9.55
C GLU A 18 4.30 18.22 9.45
N ASN A 19 3.73 17.25 8.75
CA ASN A 19 2.30 17.24 8.39
C ASN A 19 1.52 16.01 8.89
N TYR A 20 2.12 15.09 9.66
CA TYR A 20 1.43 13.88 10.13
C TYR A 20 0.12 14.19 10.86
N TRP A 21 0.07 15.29 11.63
CA TRP A 21 -1.08 15.70 12.44
C TRP A 21 -2.34 16.00 11.62
N ARG A 22 -2.22 16.17 10.30
CA ARG A 22 -3.36 16.40 9.40
C ARG A 22 -4.16 15.14 9.11
N SER A 23 -3.54 13.98 9.22
CA SER A 23 -4.13 12.69 8.83
C SER A 23 -4.12 11.66 9.94
N THR A 24 -3.29 11.82 10.98
CA THR A 24 -3.16 10.83 12.05
C THR A 24 -2.69 11.44 13.37
N SER A 25 -2.77 10.65 14.45
CA SER A 25 -2.23 11.02 15.76
C SER A 25 -0.71 10.80 15.82
N MET A 26 -0.01 11.44 16.77
CA MET A 26 1.43 11.23 16.96
C MET A 26 1.76 9.78 17.31
N GLU A 27 0.95 9.15 18.16
CA GLU A 27 1.16 7.76 18.59
C GLU A 27 0.99 6.81 17.41
N SER A 28 -0.08 6.97 16.63
CA SER A 28 -0.31 6.19 15.40
C SER A 28 0.78 6.43 14.35
N PHE A 29 1.26 7.68 14.21
CA PHE A 29 2.36 8.00 13.31
C PHE A 29 3.66 7.32 13.74
N LEU A 30 3.99 7.35 15.03
CA LEU A 30 5.19 6.71 15.56
C LEU A 30 5.11 5.18 15.48
N ASP A 31 3.95 4.60 15.74
CA ASP A 31 3.72 3.17 15.59
C ASP A 31 3.92 2.73 14.13
N GLN A 32 3.35 3.47 13.17
CA GLN A 32 3.59 3.24 11.75
C GLN A 32 5.06 3.43 11.36
N ALA A 33 5.70 4.49 11.88
CA ALA A 33 7.09 4.79 11.62
C ALA A 33 8.03 3.68 12.13
N ALA A 34 7.69 3.06 13.25
CA ALA A 34 8.45 2.00 13.90
C ALA A 34 8.27 0.62 13.26
N ARG A 35 7.20 0.41 12.47
CA ARG A 35 6.97 -0.85 11.76
C ARG A 35 8.02 -1.01 10.66
N THR A 36 8.66 -2.18 10.64
CA THR A 36 9.56 -2.54 9.54
C THR A 36 8.75 -2.66 8.27
N ARG A 37 9.15 -1.95 7.20
CA ARG A 37 8.50 -2.10 5.90
C ARG A 37 8.60 -3.57 5.45
N PRO A 38 7.49 -4.18 5.03
CA PRO A 38 7.53 -5.52 4.49
C PRO A 38 8.47 -5.59 3.29
N ARG A 39 9.22 -6.69 3.20
CA ARG A 39 10.11 -6.97 2.07
C ARG A 39 9.37 -7.82 1.04
N SER A 40 9.87 -7.81 -0.19
CA SER A 40 9.41 -8.74 -1.21
C SER A 40 9.53 -10.18 -0.70
N VAL A 41 8.47 -10.97 -0.89
CA VAL A 41 8.40 -12.38 -0.55
C VAL A 41 8.71 -13.16 -1.83
N PRO A 42 9.80 -13.95 -1.85
CA PRO A 42 10.14 -14.76 -3.01
C PRO A 42 9.01 -15.73 -3.37
N ASP A 43 8.75 -15.89 -4.66
CA ASP A 43 7.79 -16.85 -5.21
C ASP A 43 6.34 -16.69 -4.69
N ILE A 44 5.95 -15.46 -4.34
CA ILE A 44 4.57 -15.19 -3.93
C ILE A 44 3.58 -15.57 -5.02
N ARG A 45 2.53 -16.29 -4.63
CA ARG A 45 1.49 -16.78 -5.52
C ARG A 45 0.38 -15.75 -5.66
N ARG A 46 -0.37 -15.87 -6.76
CA ARG A 46 -1.53 -15.01 -7.02
C ARG A 46 -2.56 -15.09 -5.90
N GLU A 47 -2.81 -16.28 -5.35
CA GLU A 47 -3.76 -16.48 -4.25
C GLU A 47 -3.33 -15.77 -2.97
N GLU A 48 -2.02 -15.67 -2.72
CA GLU A 48 -1.47 -14.98 -1.55
C GLU A 48 -1.56 -13.46 -1.72
N LEU A 49 -1.40 -12.95 -2.95
CA LEU A 49 -1.69 -11.54 -3.25
C LEU A 49 -3.17 -11.21 -3.03
N ILE A 50 -4.08 -12.11 -3.41
CA ILE A 50 -5.52 -11.94 -3.16
C ILE A 50 -5.80 -11.86 -1.67
N GLU A 51 -5.21 -12.77 -0.88
CA GLU A 51 -5.35 -12.77 0.58
C GLU A 51 -4.85 -11.45 1.19
N ILE A 52 -3.75 -10.90 0.70
CA ILE A 52 -3.25 -9.58 1.15
C ILE A 52 -4.28 -8.48 0.87
N VAL A 53 -4.92 -8.47 -0.30
CA VAL A 53 -5.95 -7.48 -0.64
C VAL A 53 -7.20 -7.66 0.22
N GLU A 54 -7.61 -8.89 0.53
CA GLU A 54 -8.71 -9.18 1.43
C GLU A 54 -8.43 -8.69 2.86
N LEU A 55 -7.23 -8.97 3.38
CA LEU A 55 -6.79 -8.49 4.69
C LEU A 55 -6.71 -6.97 4.73
N TRP A 56 -6.26 -6.33 3.66
CA TRP A 56 -6.24 -4.88 3.52
C TRP A 56 -7.66 -4.29 3.63
N LEU A 57 -8.64 -4.85 2.91
CA LEU A 57 -10.04 -4.41 2.95
C LEU A 57 -10.65 -4.58 4.35
N GLN A 58 -10.39 -5.73 5.00
CA GLN A 58 -10.85 -5.99 6.36
C GLN A 58 -10.24 -5.03 7.38
N ALA A 59 -8.99 -4.64 7.18
CA ALA A 59 -8.26 -3.71 8.02
C ALA A 59 -8.41 -2.24 7.59
N SER A 60 -9.32 -1.90 6.67
CA SER A 60 -9.40 -0.56 6.04
C SER A 60 -9.62 0.60 7.03
N SER A 61 -10.20 0.33 8.20
CA SER A 61 -10.35 1.31 9.29
C SER A 61 -9.22 1.27 10.33
N GLU A 62 -8.30 0.32 10.21
CA GLU A 62 -7.24 0.03 11.17
C GLU A 62 -5.87 0.47 10.64
N PRO A 63 -4.91 0.82 11.52
CA PRO A 63 -3.54 1.13 11.11
C PRO A 63 -2.82 -0.03 10.39
N GLU A 64 -3.34 -1.25 10.52
CA GLU A 64 -2.81 -2.46 9.88
C GLU A 64 -3.04 -2.48 8.36
N SER A 65 -4.04 -1.77 7.83
CA SER A 65 -4.22 -1.61 6.37
C SER A 65 -2.94 -1.10 5.70
N ASN A 66 -2.27 -0.11 6.28
CA ASN A 66 -1.02 0.43 5.73
C ASN A 66 0.10 -0.64 5.62
N TYR A 67 0.09 -1.65 6.49
CA TYR A 67 1.05 -2.76 6.39
C TYR A 67 0.72 -3.67 5.20
N TYR A 68 -0.55 -4.04 5.03
CA TYR A 68 -0.98 -4.88 3.89
C TYR A 68 -0.82 -4.17 2.55
N GLU A 69 -1.07 -2.86 2.49
CA GLU A 69 -0.78 -2.02 1.32
C GLU A 69 0.71 -2.06 0.98
N ALA A 70 1.58 -1.77 1.96
CA ALA A 70 3.03 -1.82 1.75
C ALA A 70 3.53 -3.22 1.37
N LEU A 71 2.90 -4.28 1.90
CA LEU A 71 3.25 -5.66 1.58
C LEU A 71 2.91 -5.99 0.13
N PHE A 72 1.74 -5.56 -0.36
CA PHE A 72 1.33 -5.70 -1.75
C PHE A 72 2.28 -4.96 -2.70
N ASP A 73 2.57 -3.69 -2.39
CA ASP A 73 3.44 -2.83 -3.20
C ASP A 73 4.88 -3.35 -3.29
N ALA A 74 5.32 -4.10 -2.28
CA ALA A 74 6.62 -4.78 -2.30
C ALA A 74 6.66 -5.98 -3.27
N GLN A 75 5.52 -6.50 -3.70
CA GLN A 75 5.43 -7.64 -4.63
C GLN A 75 5.09 -7.22 -6.06
N VAL A 76 4.22 -6.22 -6.22
CA VAL A 76 3.66 -5.84 -7.52
C VAL A 76 4.00 -4.39 -7.84
N THR A 77 4.69 -4.17 -8.96
CA THR A 77 4.98 -2.82 -9.44
C THR A 77 3.78 -2.30 -10.26
N PHE A 78 2.96 -1.45 -9.64
CA PHE A 78 1.83 -0.79 -10.30
C PHE A 78 1.83 0.73 -10.01
N PRO A 79 1.42 1.60 -10.96
CA PRO A 79 1.32 3.03 -10.71
C PRO A 79 0.37 3.32 -9.54
N GLY A 80 0.90 3.89 -8.45
CA GLY A 80 0.11 4.16 -7.25
C GLY A 80 -0.14 2.94 -6.34
N GLY A 81 0.54 1.82 -6.59
CA GLY A 81 0.47 0.62 -5.74
C GLY A 81 -0.91 -0.02 -5.72
N LEU A 82 -1.24 -0.66 -4.60
CA LEU A 82 -2.56 -1.24 -4.34
C LEU A 82 -3.69 -0.21 -4.53
N MET A 83 -3.50 1.01 -4.03
CA MET A 83 -4.47 2.10 -4.18
C MET A 83 -4.69 2.51 -5.63
N GLY A 84 -3.63 2.50 -6.43
CA GLY A 84 -3.73 2.69 -7.87
C GLY A 84 -4.60 1.63 -8.54
N ALA A 85 -4.46 0.36 -8.14
CA ALA A 85 -5.21 -0.75 -8.73
C ALA A 85 -6.73 -0.70 -8.41
N PHE A 86 -7.13 0.01 -7.34
CA PHE A 86 -8.53 0.29 -7.02
C PHE A 86 -9.11 1.52 -7.74
N GLN A 87 -8.28 2.36 -8.37
CA GLN A 87 -8.78 3.57 -9.02
C GLN A 87 -9.75 3.24 -10.15
N VAL A 88 -10.87 3.98 -10.19
CA VAL A 88 -11.88 3.85 -11.25
C VAL A 88 -11.22 4.11 -12.61
N PRO A 89 -11.28 3.15 -13.56
CA PRO A 89 -10.72 3.35 -14.89
C PRO A 89 -11.40 4.49 -15.63
N THR A 90 -10.66 5.15 -16.53
CA THR A 90 -11.21 6.24 -17.35
C THR A 90 -12.36 5.71 -18.22
N GLY A 91 -13.52 6.38 -18.15
CA GLY A 91 -14.71 6.02 -18.92
C GLY A 91 -15.61 4.97 -18.26
N VAL A 92 -15.26 4.51 -17.04
CA VAL A 92 -16.13 3.68 -16.20
C VAL A 92 -16.86 4.56 -15.20
N ALA A 93 -18.16 4.31 -14.99
CA ALA A 93 -18.94 5.00 -13.97
C ALA A 93 -18.48 4.55 -12.57
N ALA A 94 -18.24 5.51 -11.68
CA ALA A 94 -17.69 5.20 -10.35
C ALA A 94 -18.65 4.31 -9.53
N GLU A 95 -19.96 4.54 -9.67
CA GLU A 95 -21.00 3.76 -9.00
C GLU A 95 -21.11 2.30 -9.46
N SER A 96 -20.47 1.92 -10.57
CA SER A 96 -20.44 0.54 -11.05
C SER A 96 -19.07 -0.11 -10.92
N TRP A 97 -18.10 0.58 -10.30
CA TRP A 97 -16.75 0.07 -10.12
C TRP A 97 -16.57 -0.50 -8.71
N GLU A 98 -16.81 -1.80 -8.59
CA GLU A 98 -16.61 -2.56 -7.35
C GLU A 98 -15.74 -3.80 -7.66
N PRO A 99 -14.44 -3.62 -7.97
CA PRO A 99 -13.59 -4.73 -8.33
C PRO A 99 -13.40 -5.66 -7.13
N SER A 100 -13.49 -6.96 -7.38
CA SER A 100 -13.10 -7.98 -6.41
C SER A 100 -11.60 -7.95 -6.14
N PRO A 101 -11.14 -8.47 -4.99
CA PRO A 101 -9.71 -8.61 -4.70
C PRO A 101 -8.93 -9.33 -5.81
N ALA A 102 -9.54 -10.35 -6.43
CA ALA A 102 -8.96 -11.07 -7.55
C ALA A 102 -8.78 -10.18 -8.80
N GLU A 103 -9.78 -9.36 -9.13
CA GLU A 103 -9.70 -8.41 -10.26
C GLU A 103 -8.64 -7.34 -10.02
N VAL A 104 -8.51 -6.83 -8.79
CA VAL A 104 -7.46 -5.88 -8.39
C VAL A 104 -6.07 -6.48 -8.61
N VAL A 105 -5.85 -7.72 -8.18
CA VAL A 105 -4.59 -8.44 -8.39
C VAL A 105 -4.32 -8.61 -9.89
N ASP A 106 -5.32 -9.00 -10.68
CA ASP A 106 -5.17 -9.19 -12.12
C ASP A 106 -4.83 -7.88 -12.84
N ILE A 107 -5.48 -6.78 -12.48
CA ILE A 107 -5.18 -5.43 -13.01
C ILE A 107 -3.72 -5.06 -12.70
N ALA A 108 -3.32 -5.26 -11.45
CA ALA A 108 -1.98 -4.89 -11.00
C ALA A 108 -0.89 -5.72 -11.69
N MET A 109 -1.10 -7.03 -11.82
CA MET A 109 -0.15 -7.95 -12.46
C MET A 109 -0.11 -7.83 -13.98
N ALA A 110 -1.21 -7.41 -14.62
CA ALA A 110 -1.25 -7.18 -16.07
C ALA A 110 -0.49 -5.91 -16.51
N HIS A 111 -0.16 -5.02 -15.56
CA HIS A 111 0.58 -3.82 -15.88
C HIS A 111 2.00 -4.13 -16.31
N VAL A 112 2.37 -3.68 -17.51
CA VAL A 112 3.74 -3.72 -18.01
C VAL A 112 4.35 -2.33 -17.82
N PRO A 113 5.33 -2.16 -16.93
CA PRO A 113 5.96 -0.87 -16.71
C PRO A 113 6.59 -0.36 -18.01
N ILE A 114 6.34 0.92 -18.34
CA ILE A 114 7.04 1.59 -19.44
C ILE A 114 8.50 1.79 -19.00
N ARG A 115 9.44 1.08 -19.63
CA ARG A 115 10.87 1.32 -19.43
C ARG A 115 11.25 2.59 -20.18
N LEU A 116 11.57 3.65 -19.46
CA LEU A 116 12.20 4.87 -19.99
C LEU A 116 13.73 4.77 -19.89
#